data_AF-A0A955ADY2-F1
#
_entry.id   AF-A0A955ADY2-F1
#
_cell.length_a   1.000
_cell.length_b   1.000
_cell.length_c   1.000
_cell.angle_alpha   90.00
_cell.angle_beta   90.00
_cell.angle_gamma   90.00
#
_symmetry.space_group_name_H-M   'P 1'
#
loop_
_entity.id
_entity.type
_entity.pdbx_description
1 polymer ?
#
loop_
_entity_poly.entity_id
_entity_poly.type
_entity_poly.pdbx_seq_one_letter_code
_entity_poly.pdbx_strand_id
1 'polypeptide(L)'
;MSEESKRSLETAYQKNDVHVNARPSRDNSALFVAFVSIILPIIVLIVLWTMFRRTRDQLMGGGFLSGFSKSTAQRYDEGKQTTTFDDVAGLEGVKADLEELVEFLKNPKKFQRLGGRIPKGVLLFGAPGTGKTLLARAVAGEAGVPFYTVNGSEFIQMFVGVGASRVRDLFQTAKQNAPAIIFIDEIDAVG
;
A
#
# COMPACT_ATOMS: atom_id res chain seq x y z
N MET A 1 -53.60 -26.63 52.28
CA MET A 1 -55.03 -26.98 52.18
C MET A 1 -55.14 -28.50 52.24
N SER A 2 -55.87 -28.97 53.24
CA SER A 2 -55.81 -30.28 53.88
C SER A 2 -56.28 -31.45 52.99
N GLU A 3 -55.72 -32.63 53.23
CA GLU A 3 -56.05 -33.95 52.64
C GLU A 3 -57.55 -34.32 52.71
N GLU A 4 -58.33 -33.67 53.57
CA GLU A 4 -59.79 -33.82 53.66
C GLU A 4 -60.54 -33.36 52.39
N SER A 5 -60.09 -32.29 51.73
CA SER A 5 -60.76 -31.82 50.52
C SER A 5 -60.62 -32.82 49.38
N LYS A 6 -59.50 -33.55 49.29
CA LYS A 6 -59.26 -34.56 48.25
C LYS A 6 -60.20 -35.76 48.42
N ARG A 7 -60.37 -36.24 49.65
CA ARG A 7 -61.29 -37.34 49.96
C ARG A 7 -62.77 -36.99 49.67
N SER A 8 -63.17 -35.75 49.95
CA SER A 8 -64.53 -35.27 49.64
C SER A 8 -64.79 -35.20 48.13
N LEU A 9 -63.77 -34.87 47.34
CA LEU A 9 -63.84 -34.85 45.88
C LEU A 9 -63.90 -36.27 45.30
N GLU A 10 -63.06 -37.19 45.76
CA GLU A 10 -63.08 -38.59 45.32
C GLU A 10 -64.43 -39.27 45.57
N THR A 11 -65.05 -39.00 46.73
CA THR A 11 -66.38 -39.51 47.08
C THR A 11 -67.47 -38.91 46.16
N ALA A 12 -67.32 -37.66 45.73
CA ALA A 12 -68.23 -37.01 44.78
C ALA A 12 -68.05 -37.51 43.33
N TYR A 13 -66.85 -37.96 42.97
CA TYR A 13 -66.53 -38.50 41.65
C TYR A 13 -67.07 -39.93 41.45
N GLN A 14 -67.01 -40.79 42.47
CA GLN A 14 -67.57 -42.15 42.39
C GLN A 14 -69.09 -42.16 42.25
N LYS A 15 -69.80 -41.11 42.71
CA LYS A 15 -71.26 -41.04 42.68
C LYS A 15 -71.84 -40.68 41.30
N ASN A 16 -71.03 -40.18 40.37
CA ASN A 16 -71.52 -39.60 39.10
C ASN A 16 -70.91 -40.20 37.82
N ASP A 17 -70.30 -41.39 37.88
CA ASP A 17 -69.80 -42.14 36.71
C ASP A 17 -69.08 -41.27 35.65
N VAL A 18 -68.25 -40.33 36.11
CA VAL A 18 -67.54 -39.41 35.23
C VAL A 18 -66.22 -40.04 34.82
N HIS A 19 -66.12 -40.48 33.58
CA HIS A 19 -64.86 -40.88 32.96
C HIS A 19 -63.89 -39.69 32.90
N VAL A 20 -62.94 -39.62 33.84
CA VAL A 20 -61.85 -38.64 33.84
C VAL A 20 -60.84 -39.03 32.75
N ASN A 21 -61.04 -38.49 31.55
CA ASN A 21 -60.04 -38.54 30.48
C ASN A 21 -58.92 -37.52 30.79
N ALA A 22 -57.92 -37.95 31.56
CA ALA A 22 -56.68 -37.21 31.72
C ALA A 22 -55.89 -37.26 30.40
N ARG A 23 -56.12 -36.29 29.51
CA ARG A 23 -55.20 -36.04 28.40
C ARG A 23 -53.96 -35.34 28.98
N PRO A 24 -52.75 -35.92 28.92
CA PRO A 24 -51.57 -35.16 29.29
C PRO A 24 -51.44 -34.01 28.29
N SER A 25 -51.49 -32.77 28.77
CA SER A 25 -51.18 -31.59 27.96
C SER A 25 -49.75 -31.75 27.46
N ARG A 26 -49.62 -32.09 26.17
CA ARG A 26 -48.33 -32.15 25.49
C ARG A 26 -47.82 -30.72 25.37
N ASP A 27 -47.06 -30.29 26.37
CA ASP A 27 -46.58 -28.94 26.50
C ASP A 27 -45.42 -28.70 25.52
N ASN A 28 -45.79 -28.50 24.25
CA ASN A 28 -44.86 -28.22 23.15
C ASN A 28 -44.15 -26.87 23.32
N SER A 29 -44.58 -26.05 24.29
CA SER A 29 -44.01 -24.74 24.60
C SER A 29 -42.57 -24.87 25.13
N ALA A 30 -42.30 -25.85 25.99
CA ALA A 30 -40.97 -26.07 26.55
C ALA A 30 -39.97 -26.52 25.48
N LEU A 31 -40.39 -27.38 24.55
CA LEU A 31 -39.57 -27.79 23.42
C LEU A 31 -39.30 -26.61 22.48
N PHE A 32 -40.32 -25.80 22.17
CA PHE A 32 -40.17 -24.62 21.34
C PHE A 32 -39.19 -23.59 21.93
N VAL A 33 -39.31 -23.31 23.24
CA VAL A 33 -38.39 -22.41 23.95
C VAL A 33 -36.96 -22.96 23.95
N ALA A 34 -36.77 -24.26 24.12
CA ALA A 34 -35.46 -24.90 24.04
C ALA A 34 -34.85 -24.84 22.62
N PHE A 35 -35.66 -25.00 21.57
CA PHE A 35 -35.19 -24.84 20.19
C PHE A 35 -34.75 -23.41 19.89
N VAL A 36 -35.55 -22.42 20.29
CA VAL A 36 -35.24 -21.00 20.05
C VAL A 36 -33.98 -20.58 20.81
N SER A 37 -33.80 -21.01 22.06
CA SER A 37 -32.64 -20.65 22.88
C SER A 37 -31.32 -21.23 22.34
N ILE A 38 -31.36 -22.37 21.65
CA ILE A 38 -30.18 -23.00 21.03
C ILE A 38 -29.91 -22.43 19.64
N ILE A 39 -30.96 -22.16 18.84
CA ILE A 39 -30.80 -21.67 17.47
C ILE A 39 -30.39 -20.20 17.41
N LEU A 40 -30.90 -19.36 18.34
CA LEU A 40 -30.58 -17.93 18.40
C LEU A 40 -29.06 -17.64 18.47
N PRO A 41 -28.26 -18.23 19.39
CA PRO A 41 -26.82 -17.98 19.45
C PRO A 41 -26.08 -18.51 18.22
N ILE A 42 -26.53 -19.62 17.61
CA ILE A 42 -25.92 -20.16 16.39
C ILE A 42 -26.12 -19.20 15.21
N ILE A 43 -27.32 -18.64 15.06
CA ILE A 43 -27.60 -17.62 14.03
C ILE A 43 -26.75 -16.38 14.26
N VAL A 44 -26.64 -15.89 15.51
CA VAL A 44 -25.78 -14.75 15.85
C VAL A 44 -24.32 -15.04 15.50
N LEU A 45 -23.80 -16.24 15.79
CA LEU A 45 -22.45 -16.65 15.41
C LEU A 45 -22.26 -16.74 13.89
N ILE A 46 -23.24 -17.23 13.14
CA ILE A 46 -23.19 -17.29 11.66
C ILE A 46 -23.22 -15.88 11.05
N VAL A 47 -24.07 -14.99 11.57
CA VAL A 47 -24.13 -13.59 11.13
C VAL A 47 -22.84 -12.85 11.49
N LEU A 48 -22.33 -13.04 12.70
CA LEU A 48 -21.05 -12.46 13.12
C LEU A 48 -19.89 -13.02 12.27
N TRP A 49 -19.89 -14.31 11.96
CA TRP A 49 -18.86 -14.94 11.13
C TRP A 49 -18.93 -14.53 9.66
N THR A 50 -20.14 -14.37 9.10
CA THR A 50 -20.32 -13.83 7.74
C THR A 50 -19.98 -12.34 7.68
N MET A 51 -20.30 -11.56 8.72
CA MET A 51 -19.88 -10.17 8.82
C MET A 51 -18.36 -10.06 9.00
N PHE A 52 -17.74 -10.87 9.86
CA PHE A 52 -16.28 -10.90 10.05
C PHE A 52 -15.56 -11.41 8.81
N ARG A 53 -16.13 -12.33 8.02
CA ARG A 53 -15.56 -12.71 6.72
C ARG A 53 -15.62 -11.55 5.72
N ARG A 54 -16.76 -10.89 5.58
CA ARG A 54 -16.90 -9.68 4.74
C ARG A 54 -15.98 -8.55 5.19
N THR A 55 -15.76 -8.41 6.49
CA THR A 55 -14.89 -7.39 7.09
C THR A 55 -13.42 -7.77 7.00
N ARG A 56 -13.06 -9.07 7.08
CA ARG A 56 -11.70 -9.57 6.81
C ARG A 56 -11.33 -9.44 5.35
N ASP A 57 -12.26 -9.54 4.40
CA ASP A 57 -11.95 -9.24 2.99
C ASP A 57 -11.61 -7.75 2.80
N GLN A 58 -12.19 -6.84 3.60
CA GLN A 58 -11.81 -5.42 3.62
C GLN A 58 -10.53 -5.13 4.45
N LEU A 59 -10.28 -5.83 5.56
CA LEU A 59 -9.13 -5.58 6.47
C LEU A 59 -7.87 -6.41 6.18
N MET A 60 -8.02 -7.61 5.63
CA MET A 60 -6.96 -8.60 5.35
C MET A 60 -6.94 -9.06 3.88
N GLY A 61 -7.95 -8.69 3.08
CA GLY A 61 -8.11 -9.06 1.67
C GLY A 61 -7.99 -7.90 0.66
N GLY A 62 -7.36 -6.77 1.04
CA GLY A 62 -6.97 -5.74 0.07
C GLY A 62 -7.44 -4.30 0.30
N GLY A 63 -7.94 -3.93 1.49
CA GLY A 63 -8.44 -2.57 1.74
C GLY A 63 -7.58 -1.63 2.59
N PHE A 64 -6.70 -2.13 3.48
CA PHE A 64 -5.98 -1.24 4.42
C PHE A 64 -4.46 -1.48 4.50
N LEU A 65 -3.98 -2.72 4.38
CA LEU A 65 -2.54 -3.04 4.44
C LEU A 65 -1.87 -3.15 3.06
N SER A 66 -2.65 -3.09 1.98
CA SER A 66 -2.14 -3.13 0.59
C SER A 66 -1.40 -1.84 0.19
N GLY A 67 -1.56 -0.74 0.93
CA GLY A 67 -0.93 0.54 0.63
C GLY A 67 0.43 0.76 1.29
N PHE A 68 0.84 -0.10 2.22
CA PHE A 68 2.05 0.10 3.04
C PHE A 68 3.23 -0.82 2.66
N SER A 69 2.96 -1.89 1.87
CA SER A 69 3.96 -2.90 1.51
C SER A 69 4.50 -2.79 0.09
N LYS A 70 3.81 -2.08 -0.81
CA LYS A 70 4.50 -1.55 -1.98
C LYS A 70 5.13 -0.27 -1.49
N SER A 71 6.46 -0.18 -1.60
CA SER A 71 7.13 1.11 -1.55
C SER A 71 6.22 2.11 -2.26
N THR A 72 6.06 3.29 -1.67
CA THR A 72 5.73 4.46 -2.46
C THR A 72 6.88 4.57 -3.47
N ALA A 73 6.83 3.77 -4.53
CA ALA A 73 7.38 4.11 -5.80
C ALA A 73 6.58 5.37 -6.11
N GLN A 74 7.08 6.50 -5.61
CA GLN A 74 7.06 7.73 -6.34
C GLN A 74 7.20 7.25 -7.78
N ARG A 75 6.15 7.46 -8.57
CA ARG A 75 6.31 7.52 -10.00
C ARG A 75 7.42 8.54 -10.13
N TYR A 76 8.66 8.07 -10.28
CA TYR A 76 9.72 8.89 -10.79
C TYR A 76 9.12 9.30 -12.12
N ASP A 77 8.65 10.55 -12.17
CA ASP A 77 7.96 11.03 -13.34
C ASP A 77 8.91 10.72 -14.48
N GLU A 78 8.52 9.78 -15.33
CA GLU A 78 8.96 9.73 -16.72
C GLU A 78 8.37 11.00 -17.33
N GLY A 79 8.93 12.13 -16.91
CA GLY A 79 8.47 13.43 -17.28
C GLY A 79 8.69 13.50 -18.76
N LYS A 80 7.59 13.62 -19.50
CA LYS A 80 7.58 14.10 -20.87
C LYS A 80 8.02 15.58 -20.82
N GLN A 81 9.27 15.81 -20.47
CA GLN A 81 9.82 17.12 -20.13
C GLN A 81 10.90 17.40 -21.17
N THR A 82 10.53 18.26 -22.10
CA THR A 82 11.30 18.67 -23.28
C THR A 82 12.20 19.86 -22.97
N THR A 83 12.79 19.90 -21.77
CA THR A 83 13.74 20.98 -21.46
C THR A 83 15.05 20.67 -22.18
N THR A 84 15.54 21.60 -22.99
CA THR A 84 16.77 21.46 -23.77
C THR A 84 17.79 22.52 -23.37
N PHE A 85 18.99 22.52 -23.96
CA PHE A 85 19.98 23.57 -23.68
C PHE A 85 19.55 24.96 -24.14
N ASP A 86 18.58 25.04 -25.06
CA ASP A 86 17.97 26.29 -25.49
C ASP A 86 17.17 26.97 -24.37
N ASP A 87 16.63 26.21 -23.43
CA ASP A 87 15.90 26.72 -22.27
C ASP A 87 16.81 27.22 -21.15
N VAL A 88 18.13 26.98 -21.25
CA VAL A 88 19.12 27.43 -20.27
C VAL A 88 19.86 28.65 -20.81
N ALA A 89 19.73 29.81 -20.17
CA ALA A 89 20.44 31.00 -20.60
C ALA A 89 21.90 31.02 -20.10
N GLY A 90 22.85 31.29 -20.99
CA GLY A 90 24.28 31.44 -20.68
C GLY A 90 24.97 30.11 -20.34
N LEU A 91 26.00 30.17 -19.49
CA LEU A 91 26.78 29.00 -19.05
C LEU A 91 27.46 28.23 -20.20
N GLU A 92 27.86 28.91 -21.27
CA GLU A 92 28.39 28.28 -22.50
C GLU A 92 29.55 27.30 -22.24
N GLY A 93 30.47 27.64 -21.33
CA GLY A 93 31.55 26.72 -20.95
C GLY A 93 31.04 25.43 -20.30
N VAL A 94 30.05 25.53 -19.41
CA VAL A 94 29.46 24.37 -18.74
C VAL A 94 28.59 23.56 -19.71
N LYS A 95 27.86 24.22 -20.62
CA LYS A 95 27.08 23.54 -21.67
C LYS A 95 27.99 22.71 -22.56
N ALA A 96 29.13 23.26 -22.99
CA ALA A 96 30.12 22.54 -23.79
C ALA A 96 30.67 21.29 -23.07
N ASP A 97 31.00 21.40 -21.79
CA ASP A 97 31.45 20.26 -20.98
C ASP A 97 30.36 19.18 -20.86
N LEU A 98 29.09 19.59 -20.71
CA LEU A 98 27.96 18.68 -20.60
C LEU A 98 27.52 18.09 -21.95
N GLU A 99 27.85 18.73 -23.07
CA GLU A 99 27.57 18.23 -24.41
C GLU A 99 28.30 16.92 -24.70
N GLU A 100 29.51 16.74 -24.14
CA GLU A 100 30.23 15.45 -24.18
C GLU A 100 29.43 14.34 -23.50
N LEU A 101 28.78 14.64 -22.37
CA LEU A 101 27.95 13.67 -21.65
C LEU A 101 26.67 13.35 -22.44
N VAL A 102 26.09 14.33 -23.13
CA VAL A 102 24.95 14.11 -24.04
C VAL A 102 25.35 13.17 -25.16
N GLU A 103 26.50 13.40 -25.82
CA GLU A 103 26.97 12.52 -26.89
C GLU A 103 27.22 11.09 -26.37
N PHE A 104 27.78 10.99 -25.16
CA PHE A 104 27.98 9.71 -24.50
C PHE A 104 26.67 8.95 -24.27
N LEU A 105 25.64 9.61 -23.73
CA LEU A 105 24.35 9.01 -23.44
C LEU A 105 23.62 8.57 -24.72
N LYS A 106 23.78 9.32 -25.81
CA LYS A 106 23.24 8.95 -27.13
C LYS A 106 23.96 7.76 -27.75
N ASN A 107 25.30 7.67 -27.60
CA ASN A 107 26.12 6.67 -28.29
C ASN A 107 27.13 5.94 -27.38
N PRO A 108 26.68 5.24 -26.31
CA PRO A 108 27.59 4.68 -25.30
C PRO A 108 28.56 3.62 -25.87
N LYS A 109 28.16 2.90 -26.93
CA LYS A 109 28.98 1.88 -27.61
C LYS A 109 30.19 2.48 -28.33
N LYS A 110 30.09 3.71 -28.85
CA LYS A 110 31.18 4.40 -29.56
C LYS A 110 32.35 4.67 -28.60
N PHE A 111 32.03 5.20 -27.41
CA PHE A 111 33.02 5.52 -26.39
C PHE A 111 33.69 4.29 -25.79
N GLN A 112 32.94 3.20 -25.56
CA GLN A 112 33.51 1.94 -25.06
C GLN A 112 34.51 1.31 -26.04
N ARG A 113 34.25 1.39 -27.36
CA ARG A 113 35.16 0.87 -28.39
C ARG A 113 36.47 1.63 -28.47
N LEU A 114 36.45 2.92 -28.17
CA LEU A 114 37.63 3.78 -28.14
C LEU A 114 38.42 3.67 -26.83
N GLY A 115 37.99 2.80 -25.89
CA GLY A 115 38.63 2.64 -24.59
C GLY A 115 38.34 3.78 -23.61
N GLY A 116 37.39 4.65 -23.92
CA GLY A 116 37.00 5.76 -23.06
C GLY A 116 36.35 5.27 -21.77
N ARG A 117 36.78 5.82 -20.63
CA ARG A 117 36.13 5.60 -19.33
C ARG A 117 34.98 6.57 -19.17
N ILE A 118 33.80 6.01 -18.92
CA ILE A 118 32.57 6.76 -18.73
C ILE A 118 32.60 7.38 -17.32
N PRO A 119 32.43 8.71 -17.18
CA PRO A 119 32.24 9.33 -15.88
C PRO A 119 30.99 8.73 -15.21
N LYS A 120 31.15 8.23 -13.98
CA LYS A 120 30.03 7.58 -13.26
C LYS A 120 29.08 8.58 -12.59
N GLY A 121 29.49 9.84 -12.47
CA GLY A 121 28.71 10.90 -11.84
C GLY A 121 29.36 12.26 -12.07
N VAL A 122 28.53 13.30 -12.00
CA VAL A 122 28.93 14.71 -12.15
C VAL A 122 28.34 15.47 -10.97
N LEU A 123 29.16 16.32 -10.35
CA LEU A 123 28.73 17.18 -9.26
C LEU A 123 28.59 18.61 -9.78
N LEU A 124 27.36 19.12 -9.81
CA LEU A 124 27.07 20.52 -10.10
C LEU A 124 27.04 21.29 -8.77
N PHE A 125 27.95 22.24 -8.58
CA PHE A 125 28.01 23.08 -7.37
C PHE A 125 27.89 24.56 -7.72
N GLY A 126 27.43 25.37 -6.77
CA GLY A 126 27.25 26.80 -6.93
C GLY A 126 26.14 27.33 -6.03
N ALA A 127 25.98 28.66 -5.97
CA ALA A 127 24.93 29.32 -5.18
C ALA A 127 23.52 28.79 -5.53
N PRO A 128 22.54 28.81 -4.60
CA PRO A 128 21.15 28.49 -4.93
C PRO A 128 20.62 29.39 -6.05
N GLY A 129 19.76 28.85 -6.91
CA GLY A 129 19.16 29.61 -8.03
C GLY A 129 20.02 29.73 -9.30
N THR A 130 21.22 29.13 -9.37
CA THR A 130 22.08 29.16 -10.58
C THR A 130 21.68 28.16 -11.68
N GLY A 131 20.48 27.58 -11.60
CA GLY A 131 19.97 26.68 -12.64
C GLY A 131 20.56 25.26 -12.66
N LYS A 132 21.19 24.77 -11.58
CA LYS A 132 21.76 23.40 -11.51
C LYS A 132 20.75 22.32 -11.89
N THR A 133 19.57 22.35 -11.27
CA THR A 133 18.47 21.40 -11.54
C THR A 133 17.91 21.57 -12.95
N LEU A 134 17.86 22.80 -13.47
CA LEU A 134 17.41 23.09 -14.84
C LEU A 134 18.41 22.54 -15.87
N LEU A 135 19.70 22.73 -15.64
CA LEU A 135 20.77 22.24 -16.49
C LEU A 135 20.81 20.71 -16.53
N ALA A 136 20.64 20.04 -15.38
CA ALA A 136 20.55 18.58 -15.33
C ALA A 136 19.35 18.03 -16.13
N ARG A 137 18.20 18.71 -16.07
CA ARG A 137 17.02 18.37 -16.90
C ARG A 137 17.29 18.60 -18.39
N ALA A 138 17.96 19.70 -18.73
CA ALA A 138 18.35 20.01 -20.10
C ALA A 138 19.26 18.93 -20.70
N VAL A 139 20.27 18.45 -19.96
CA VAL A 139 21.12 17.33 -20.41
C VAL A 139 20.30 16.07 -20.72
N ALA A 140 19.31 15.75 -19.90
CA ALA A 140 18.45 14.59 -20.12
C ALA A 140 17.53 14.76 -21.32
N GLY A 141 16.95 15.95 -21.51
CA GLY A 141 16.14 16.28 -22.67
C GLY A 141 16.95 16.26 -23.97
N GLU A 142 18.16 16.81 -23.95
CA GLU A 142 19.10 16.76 -25.07
C GLU A 142 19.48 15.33 -25.45
N ALA A 143 19.74 14.48 -24.45
CA ALA A 143 20.08 13.07 -24.64
C ALA A 143 18.86 12.21 -25.00
N GLY A 144 17.64 12.67 -24.73
CA GLY A 144 16.40 11.91 -24.92
C GLY A 144 16.30 10.69 -24.00
N VAL A 145 16.85 10.79 -22.79
CA VAL A 145 16.91 9.67 -21.83
C VAL A 145 16.01 9.92 -20.61
N PRO A 146 15.53 8.87 -19.91
CA PRO A 146 14.78 9.02 -18.68
C PRO A 146 15.55 9.82 -17.62
N PHE A 147 14.84 10.73 -16.93
CA PHE A 147 15.38 11.58 -15.88
C PHE A 147 14.72 11.25 -14.53
N TYR A 148 15.46 10.61 -13.64
CA TYR A 148 15.04 10.29 -12.30
C TYR A 148 15.53 11.37 -11.34
N THR A 149 14.66 11.92 -10.49
CA THR A 149 15.04 12.95 -9.50
C THR A 149 14.76 12.45 -8.09
N VAL A 150 15.68 12.73 -7.18
CA VAL A 150 15.52 12.47 -5.74
C VAL A 150 16.19 13.61 -4.97
N ASN A 151 15.63 13.99 -3.82
CA ASN A 151 16.27 14.97 -2.93
C ASN A 151 17.05 14.22 -1.84
N GLY A 152 18.30 14.63 -1.60
CA GLY A 152 19.20 14.05 -0.61
C GLY A 152 18.64 14.04 0.81
N SER A 153 17.86 15.05 1.18
CA SER A 153 17.15 15.11 2.47
C SER A 153 16.15 13.97 2.67
N GLU A 154 15.60 13.39 1.60
CA GLU A 154 14.69 12.24 1.69
C GLU A 154 15.37 10.98 2.25
N PHE A 155 16.71 10.92 2.22
CA PHE A 155 17.46 9.78 2.76
C PHE A 155 17.66 9.86 4.28
N ILE A 156 17.44 11.02 4.90
CA ILE A 156 17.58 11.23 6.35
C ILE A 156 16.23 11.01 7.02
N GLN A 157 15.87 9.74 7.22
CA GLN A 157 14.63 9.37 7.90
C GLN A 157 14.90 8.84 9.30
N MET A 158 13.92 9.02 10.19
CA MET A 158 13.97 8.52 11.57
C MET A 158 14.03 6.97 11.65
N PHE A 159 13.71 6.27 10.56
CA PHE A 159 13.73 4.82 10.48
C PHE A 159 14.99 4.31 9.76
N VAL A 160 15.82 3.59 10.51
CA VAL A 160 17.08 2.99 10.02
C VAL A 160 16.81 2.06 8.83
N GLY A 161 17.59 2.21 7.75
CA GLY A 161 17.57 1.30 6.60
C GLY A 161 16.53 1.61 5.52
N VAL A 162 15.52 2.43 5.81
CA VAL A 162 14.48 2.81 4.81
C VAL A 162 15.08 3.68 3.70
N GLY A 163 15.93 4.64 4.04
CA GLY A 163 16.63 5.48 3.06
C GLY A 163 17.54 4.68 2.13
N ALA A 164 18.33 3.76 2.67
CA ALA A 164 19.25 2.92 1.90
C ALA A 164 18.53 1.99 0.91
N SER A 165 17.35 1.46 1.27
CA SER A 165 16.54 0.66 0.35
C SER A 165 16.07 1.48 -0.85
N ARG A 166 15.61 2.72 -0.63
CA ARG A 166 15.14 3.60 -1.71
C ARG A 166 16.25 3.95 -2.70
N VAL A 167 17.46 4.23 -2.21
CA VAL A 167 18.63 4.45 -3.09
C VAL A 167 18.85 3.21 -3.96
N ARG A 168 18.86 2.02 -3.37
CA ARG A 168 19.07 0.78 -4.12
C ARG A 168 18.00 0.57 -5.19
N ASP A 169 16.73 0.75 -4.81
CA ASP A 169 15.59 0.56 -5.70
C ASP A 169 15.63 1.57 -6.86
N LEU A 170 15.94 2.84 -6.58
CA LEU A 170 16.14 3.90 -7.58
C LEU A 170 17.21 3.52 -8.62
N PHE A 171 18.40 3.12 -8.14
CA PHE A 171 19.49 2.70 -9.02
C PHE A 171 19.12 1.44 -9.82
N GLN A 172 18.35 0.52 -9.23
CA GLN A 172 17.89 -0.68 -9.92
C GLN A 172 16.89 -0.35 -11.04
N THR A 173 15.92 0.55 -10.79
CA THR A 173 14.97 1.03 -11.79
C THR A 173 15.65 1.80 -12.92
N ALA A 174 16.59 2.71 -12.60
CA ALA A 174 17.33 3.45 -13.61
C ALA A 174 18.20 2.53 -14.49
N LYS A 175 18.80 1.47 -13.90
CA LYS A 175 19.58 0.48 -14.65
C LYS A 175 18.73 -0.34 -15.62
N GLN A 176 17.48 -0.64 -15.27
CA GLN A 176 16.53 -1.34 -16.17
C GLN A 176 16.13 -0.48 -17.38
N ASN A 177 16.09 0.85 -17.20
CA ASN A 177 15.76 1.82 -18.24
C ASN A 177 16.99 2.53 -18.82
N ALA A 178 18.18 1.94 -18.70
CA ALA A 178 19.42 2.54 -19.19
C ALA A 178 19.44 2.65 -20.74
N PRO A 179 20.03 3.73 -21.30
CA PRO A 179 20.71 4.84 -20.62
C PRO A 179 19.71 5.80 -19.94
N ALA A 180 20.04 6.24 -18.72
CA ALA A 180 19.21 7.12 -17.90
C ALA A 180 20.06 8.01 -16.99
N ILE A 181 19.50 9.15 -16.55
CA ILE A 181 20.13 10.08 -15.60
C ILE A 181 19.42 9.98 -14.26
N ILE A 182 20.19 9.91 -13.18
CA ILE A 182 19.72 10.07 -11.80
C ILE A 182 20.27 11.41 -11.29
N PHE A 183 19.37 12.31 -10.94
CA PHE A 183 19.67 13.60 -10.33
C PHE A 183 19.38 13.54 -8.83
N ILE A 184 20.41 13.81 -8.03
CA ILE A 184 20.32 13.89 -6.57
C ILE A 184 20.49 15.37 -6.22
N ASP A 185 19.40 16.04 -5.86
CA ASP A 185 19.45 17.41 -5.35
C ASP A 185 19.84 17.40 -3.86
N GLU A 186 20.37 18.51 -3.34
CA GLU A 186 20.74 18.65 -1.92
C GLU A 186 21.55 17.46 -1.37
N ILE A 187 22.51 16.98 -2.15
CA ILE A 187 23.36 15.82 -1.77
C ILE A 187 24.19 16.08 -0.51
N ASP A 188 24.45 17.35 -0.20
CA ASP A 188 25.11 17.81 1.02
C ASP A 188 24.33 17.47 2.30
N ALA A 189 23.02 17.20 2.19
CA ALA A 189 22.23 16.69 3.31
C ALA A 189 22.66 15.25 3.71
N VAL A 190 23.20 14.47 2.76
CA VAL A 190 23.63 13.08 2.97
C VAL A 190 25.09 13.08 3.44
N GLY A 191 25.32 13.58 4.65
CA GLY A 191 26.62 13.62 5.34
C GLY A 191 26.69 12.64 6.50
#